data_AF-A0A951D242-F1
#
_entry.id   AF-A0A951D242-F1
#
_cell.length_a   1.000
_cell.length_b   1.000
_cell.length_c   1.000
_cell.angle_alpha   90.00
_cell.angle_beta   90.00
_cell.angle_gamma   90.00
#
_symmetry.space_group_name_H-M   'P 1'
#
loop_
_entity.id
_entity.type
_entity.pdbx_description
1 polymer ?
#
loop_
_entity_poly.entity_id
_entity_poly.type
_entity_poly.pdbx_seq_one_letter_code
_entity_poly.pdbx_strand_id
1 'polypeptide(L)'
;MGRFATGVTVVTTVEKNTVHGMTANGFLSVSLRPPLVLVSLGRCRMNEMLPRSGRYGISVLSHDQQHFAAHFAAQKPSPVEPTFTWQ
;
A
#
# COMPACT_ATOMS: atom_id res chain seq x y z
N MET A 1 9.23 -16.66 -0.64
CA MET A 1 9.27 -15.94 0.66
C MET A 1 8.10 -16.24 1.60
N GLY A 2 7.03 -16.97 1.21
CA GLY A 2 5.83 -17.14 2.06
C GLY A 2 5.97 -17.87 3.40
N ARG A 3 7.18 -18.27 3.81
CA ARG A 3 7.49 -18.81 5.14
C ARG A 3 8.11 -17.77 6.08
N PHE A 4 8.50 -16.61 5.57
CA PHE A 4 9.02 -15.50 6.36
C PHE A 4 7.85 -14.58 6.72
N ALA A 5 7.56 -14.46 8.01
CA ALA A 5 6.46 -13.64 8.49
C ALA A 5 6.80 -12.15 8.33
N THR A 6 5.88 -11.38 7.74
CA THR A 6 5.98 -9.93 7.61
C THR A 6 4.64 -9.28 7.97
N GLY A 7 4.66 -7.97 8.21
CA GLY A 7 3.43 -7.18 8.26
C GLY A 7 2.80 -7.03 6.87
N VAL A 8 1.52 -6.65 6.86
CA VAL A 8 0.79 -6.29 5.65
C VAL A 8 0.53 -4.79 5.65
N THR A 9 0.77 -4.14 4.52
CA THR A 9 0.53 -2.72 4.31
C THR A 9 -0.35 -2.49 3.09
N VAL A 10 -1.09 -1.37 3.10
CA VAL A 10 -1.69 -0.81 1.89
C VAL A 10 -0.87 0.41 1.51
N VAL A 11 -0.37 0.41 0.27
CA VAL A 11 0.31 1.56 -0.33
C VAL A 11 -0.69 2.28 -1.21
N THR A 12 -0.85 3.59 -0.98
CA THR A 12 -1.77 4.42 -1.76
C THR A 12 -1.04 5.54 -2.49
N THR A 13 -1.66 6.02 -3.57
CA THR A 13 -1.24 7.21 -4.29
C THR A 13 -2.46 7.89 -4.91
N VAL A 14 -2.31 9.13 -5.37
CA VAL A 14 -3.38 9.90 -6.00
C VAL A 14 -3.00 10.23 -7.44
N GLU A 15 -3.90 9.92 -8.36
CA GLU A 15 -3.83 10.34 -9.76
C GLU A 15 -5.20 10.89 -10.18
N LYS A 16 -5.25 12.10 -10.75
CA LYS A 16 -6.50 12.74 -11.23
C LYS A 16 -7.63 12.71 -10.20
N ASN A 17 -7.33 13.07 -8.94
CA ASN A 17 -8.25 13.04 -7.79
C ASN A 17 -8.84 11.66 -7.44
N THR A 18 -8.29 10.58 -7.98
CA THR A 18 -8.68 9.21 -7.66
C THR A 18 -7.59 8.59 -6.80
N VAL A 19 -7.99 7.94 -5.70
CA VAL A 19 -7.06 7.20 -4.84
C VAL A 19 -6.88 5.81 -5.42
N HIS A 20 -5.62 5.42 -5.61
CA HIS A 20 -5.23 4.09 -6.02
C HIS A 20 -4.49 3.42 -4.88
N GLY A 21 -4.76 2.14 -4.64
CA GLY A 21 -4.17 1.39 -3.55
C GLY A 21 -3.72 0.00 -3.98
N MET A 22 -2.72 -0.53 -3.28
CA MET A 22 -2.22 -1.88 -3.46
C MET A 22 -1.78 -2.48 -2.13
N THR A 23 -2.14 -3.74 -1.90
CA THR A 23 -1.61 -4.51 -0.77
C THR A 23 -0.16 -4.90 -1.04
N ALA A 24 0.73 -4.59 -0.09
CA ALA A 24 2.14 -4.92 -0.16
C ALA A 24 2.64 -5.45 1.19
N ASN A 25 3.47 -6.49 1.14
CA ASN A 25 4.16 -7.05 2.30
C ASN A 25 5.69 -6.89 2.24
N GLY A 26 6.19 -6.19 1.20
CA GLY A 26 7.59 -5.82 1.00
C GLY A 26 7.92 -4.41 1.49
N PHE A 27 7.45 -4.06 2.68
CA PHE A 27 7.72 -2.77 3.34
C PHE A 27 8.88 -2.90 4.33
N LEU A 28 9.78 -1.92 4.35
CA LEU A 28 10.94 -1.89 5.24
C LEU A 28 11.28 -0.45 5.67
N SER A 29 11.59 -0.26 6.95
CA SER A 29 12.21 0.98 7.44
C SER A 29 13.71 1.00 7.09
N VAL A 30 14.17 2.05 6.43
CA VAL A 30 15.55 2.17 5.93
C VAL A 30 16.40 3.12 6.77
N SER A 31 15.83 4.26 7.17
CA SER A 31 16.53 5.24 8.00
C SER A 31 15.57 5.99 8.90
N LEU A 32 16.05 6.40 10.07
CA LEU A 32 15.31 7.32 10.96
C LEU A 32 15.70 8.77 10.70
N ARG A 33 16.90 9.03 10.17
CA ARG A 33 17.45 10.38 9.92
C ARG A 33 18.25 10.38 8.60
N PRO A 34 17.69 10.91 7.49
CA PRO A 34 16.28 11.32 7.33
C PRO A 34 15.33 10.11 7.45
N PRO A 35 14.04 10.31 7.78
CA PRO A 35 13.08 9.21 7.84
C PRO A 35 12.85 8.64 6.44
N LEU A 36 13.24 7.38 6.22
CA LEU A 36 13.16 6.71 4.93
C LEU A 36 12.55 5.32 5.11
N VAL A 37 11.69 4.96 4.16
CA VAL A 37 11.13 3.62 4.00
C VAL A 37 11.34 3.15 2.57
N LEU A 38 11.34 1.83 2.37
CA LEU A 38 11.36 1.18 1.08
C LEU A 38 10.11 0.32 0.94
N VAL A 39 9.47 0.38 -0.23
CA VAL A 39 8.44 -0.56 -0.64
C VAL A 39 8.90 -1.26 -1.92
N SER A 40 9.01 -2.59 -1.86
CA SER A 40 9.29 -3.41 -3.02
C SER A 40 7.98 -3.74 -3.76
N LEU A 41 7.93 -3.42 -5.05
CA LEU A 41 6.76 -3.62 -5.90
C LEU A 41 7.08 -4.64 -6.99
N GLY A 42 6.13 -5.54 -7.27
CA GLY A 42 6.17 -6.40 -8.46
C GLY A 42 5.83 -5.60 -9.73
N ARG A 43 5.66 -6.30 -10.86
CA ARG A 43 5.17 -5.65 -12.10
C ARG A 43 3.68 -5.31 -11.95
N CYS A 44 3.36 -4.06 -11.66
CA CYS A 44 1.99 -3.59 -11.45
C CYS A 44 1.83 -2.12 -11.90
N ARG A 45 0.58 -1.65 -12.01
CA ARG A 45 0.29 -0.25 -12.41
C ARG A 45 0.87 0.78 -11.43
N MET A 46 0.99 0.44 -10.15
CA MET A 46 1.57 1.33 -9.13
C MET A 46 3.00 1.76 -9.45
N ASN A 47 3.77 0.96 -10.21
CA ASN A 47 5.14 1.30 -10.60
C ASN A 47 5.20 2.57 -11.47
N GLU A 48 4.16 2.85 -12.25
CA GLU A 48 4.07 4.04 -13.09
C GLU A 48 3.41 5.21 -12.34
N MET A 49 2.44 4.91 -11.47
CA MET A 49 1.65 5.92 -10.78
C MET A 49 2.43 6.60 -9.64
N LEU A 50 3.20 5.84 -8.87
CA LEU A 50 3.95 6.36 -7.72
C LEU A 50 4.97 7.45 -8.12
N PRO A 51 5.83 7.25 -9.16
CA PRO A 51 6.74 8.30 -9.61
C PRO A 51 6.03 9.54 -10.16
N ARG A 52 4.90 9.36 -10.86
CA ARG A 52 4.12 10.46 -11.44
C ARG A 52 3.40 11.30 -10.39
N SER A 53 2.83 10.65 -9.38
CA SER A 53 2.14 11.32 -8.28
C SER A 53 3.13 12.09 -7.38
N GLY A 54 4.34 11.56 -7.22
CA GLY A 54 5.37 12.14 -6.34
C GLY A 54 5.04 12.07 -4.84
N ARG A 55 3.90 11.48 -4.48
CA ARG A 55 3.43 11.29 -3.10
C ARG A 55 2.76 9.93 -2.96
N TYR A 56 2.89 9.36 -1.77
CA TYR A 56 2.26 8.09 -1.43
C TYR A 56 1.89 8.03 0.06
N GLY A 57 0.91 7.20 0.39
CA GLY A 57 0.54 6.86 1.76
C GLY A 57 0.88 5.41 2.06
N ILE A 58 1.22 5.12 3.32
CA ILE A 58 1.43 3.75 3.82
C ILE A 58 0.52 3.55 5.03
N SER A 59 -0.35 2.55 4.96
CA SER A 59 -1.17 2.11 6.10
C SER A 59 -0.74 0.71 6.50
N VAL A 60 -0.23 0.54 7.72
CA VAL A 60 0.08 -0.77 8.30
C VAL A 60 -1.21 -1.36 8.87
N LEU A 61 -1.59 -2.55 8.41
CA LEU A 61 -2.87 -3.16 8.77
C LEU A 61 -2.78 -3.99 10.04
N SER A 62 -3.84 -3.94 10.85
CA SER A 62 -4.05 -4.88 11.95
C SER A 62 -4.65 -6.21 11.46
N HIS A 63 -4.73 -7.20 12.35
CA HIS A 63 -5.35 -8.50 12.05
C HIS A 63 -6.80 -8.36 11.56
N ASP A 64 -7.59 -7.50 12.21
CA ASP A 64 -9.02 -7.31 11.90
C ASP A 64 -9.25 -6.62 10.54
N GLN A 65 -8.20 -6.02 9.96
CA GLN A 65 -8.23 -5.30 8.68
C GLN A 65 -7.88 -6.17 7.46
N GLN A 66 -7.92 -7.49 7.61
CA GLN A 66 -7.67 -8.44 6.51
C GLN A 66 -8.57 -8.18 5.27
N HIS A 67 -9.78 -7.69 5.47
CA HIS A 67 -10.71 -7.36 4.39
C HIS A 67 -10.21 -6.21 3.49
N PHE A 68 -9.50 -5.22 4.04
CA PHE A 68 -8.82 -4.19 3.24
C PHE A 68 -7.66 -4.77 2.45
N ALA A 69 -6.86 -5.66 3.06
CA ALA A 69 -5.78 -6.35 2.37
C ALA A 69 -6.30 -7.15 1.16
N ALA A 70 -7.44 -7.83 1.30
CA ALA A 70 -8.06 -8.57 0.20
C ALA A 70 -8.56 -7.63 -0.91
N HIS A 71 -9.24 -6.54 -0.55
CA HIS A 71 -9.73 -5.52 -1.49
C HIS A 71 -8.59 -4.95 -2.35
N PHE A 72 -7.48 -4.52 -1.74
CA PHE A 72 -6.34 -3.93 -2.47
C PHE A 72 -5.37 -4.96 -3.07
N ALA A 73 -5.58 -6.27 -2.84
CA ALA A 73 -4.84 -7.34 -3.52
C ALA A 73 -5.49 -7.76 -4.86
N ALA A 74 -6.54 -7.05 -5.30
CA ALA A 74 -7.34 -7.37 -6.48
C ALA A 74 -8.00 -8.77 -6.42
N GLN A 75 -8.24 -9.30 -5.21
CA GLN A 75 -8.97 -10.55 -5.02
C GLN A 75 -10.46 -10.28 -4.82
N LYS A 76 -11.22 -10.38 -5.92
CA LYS A 76 -12.67 -10.12 -6.03
C LYS A 76 -13.07 -8.67 -5.67
N PRO A 77 -14.15 -8.13 -6.26
CA PRO A 77 -14.76 -6.91 -5.75
C PRO A 77 -15.25 -7.18 -4.32
N SER A 78 -14.61 -6.54 -3.34
CA SER A 78 -15.10 -6.49 -1.97
C SER A 78 -15.90 -5.20 -1.81
N PRO A 79 -17.10 -5.20 -1.21
CA PRO A 79 -17.97 -4.02 -1.07
C PRO A 79 -17.44 -2.99 -0.06
N VAL A 80 -16.14 -3.04 0.22
CA VAL A 80 -15.46 -2.15 1.15
C VAL A 80 -15.28 -0.80 0.47
N GLU A 81 -15.81 0.25 1.09
CA GLU A 81 -15.56 1.64 0.73
C GLU A 81 -14.55 2.25 1.72
N PRO A 82 -13.24 2.17 1.43
CA PRO A 82 -12.22 2.74 2.30
C PRO A 82 -12.34 4.28 2.28
N THR A 83 -12.40 4.87 3.47
CA THR A 83 -12.26 6.32 3.62
C THR A 83 -10.79 6.67 3.74
N PHE A 84 -10.34 7.67 3.00
CA PHE A 84 -8.96 8.14 3.03
C PHE A 84 -8.87 9.51 3.70
N THR A 85 -8.01 9.62 4.70
CA THR A 85 -7.65 10.88 5.33
C THR A 85 -6.21 11.22 4.97
N TRP A 86 -5.98 12.36 4.33
CA TRP A 86 -4.65 12.87 4.08
C TRP A 86 -4.26 13.81 5.23
N GLN A 87 -3.16 13.50 5.92
CA GLN A 87 -2.51 14.39 6.89
C GLN A 87 -1.35 15.13 6.24
#